data_AF-A0A9W8ZTB9-F1
#
_entry.id   AF-A0A9W8ZTB9-F1
#
_cell.length_a   1.000
_cell.length_b   1.000
_cell.length_c   1.000
_cell.angle_alpha   90.00
_cell.angle_beta   90.00
_cell.angle_gamma   90.00
#
_symmetry.space_group_name_H-M   'P 1'
#
loop_
_entity.id
_entity.type
_entity.pdbx_description
1 polymer ?
#
loop_
_entity_poly.entity_id
_entity_poly.type
_entity_poly.pdbx_seq_one_letter_code
_entity_poly.pdbx_strand_id
1 'polypeptide(L)'
;MGKPKKDQVDWKNSPGDVEALVRFLHSQRSRVGQGGNFDSTVYNEAAKHLEARGPPSHGVAKTAVSIKKYYSSTLRKLRTDILAVLQKTYTGASGWTYSHEGGFNVVSATGDAWRNFVSVHKQFKPFKTSGWPLWELMHEIVPTQARGVHVFNAASQDTAQETGDSLSEPELDPRSRSATPLQCHEVS
;
A
#
# COMPACT_ATOMS: atom_id res chain seq x y z
N MET A 1 7.44 21.09 -30.67
CA MET A 1 8.57 20.90 -29.73
C MET A 1 8.17 21.43 -28.37
N GLY A 2 8.03 20.57 -27.36
CA GLY A 2 7.71 21.01 -26.00
C GLY A 2 8.96 21.61 -25.34
N LYS A 3 8.84 22.83 -24.79
CA LYS A 3 9.93 23.47 -24.04
C LYS A 3 10.38 22.55 -22.88
N PRO A 4 11.69 22.34 -22.65
CA PRO A 4 12.14 21.58 -21.50
C PRO A 4 11.78 22.33 -20.21
N LYS A 5 11.09 21.66 -19.28
CA LYS A 5 10.86 22.19 -17.92
C LYS A 5 12.19 22.15 -17.17
N LYS A 6 12.90 23.29 -17.12
CA LYS A 6 14.22 23.40 -16.47
C LYS A 6 14.18 23.27 -14.94
N ASP A 7 12.99 23.25 -14.33
CA ASP A 7 12.84 23.35 -12.86
C ASP A 7 12.26 22.08 -12.20
N GLN A 8 12.24 20.94 -12.89
CA GLN A 8 11.64 19.71 -12.36
C GLN A 8 12.69 18.78 -11.74
N VAL A 9 12.39 18.24 -10.56
CA VAL A 9 13.19 17.17 -9.94
C VAL A 9 13.10 15.91 -10.82
N ASP A 10 14.26 15.43 -11.28
CA ASP A 10 14.34 14.26 -12.15
C ASP A 10 14.79 13.01 -11.39
N TRP A 11 13.80 12.28 -10.87
CA TRP A 11 14.05 11.01 -10.19
C TRP A 11 14.39 9.86 -11.15
N LYS A 12 13.88 9.91 -12.40
CA LYS A 12 14.01 8.81 -13.36
C LYS A 12 15.44 8.69 -13.86
N ASN A 13 16.10 9.83 -14.09
CA ASN A 13 17.48 9.85 -14.54
C ASN A 13 18.49 9.93 -13.38
N SER A 14 18.04 9.85 -12.12
CA SER A 14 18.91 9.88 -10.93
C SER A 14 18.84 8.57 -10.12
N PRO A 15 19.15 7.38 -10.70
CA PRO A 15 19.01 6.11 -9.99
C PRO A 15 19.87 6.03 -8.71
N GLY A 16 21.06 6.63 -8.72
CA GLY A 16 21.93 6.69 -7.53
C GLY A 16 21.34 7.53 -6.39
N ASP A 17 20.52 8.55 -6.68
CA ASP A 17 19.84 9.34 -5.66
C ASP A 17 18.60 8.61 -5.13
N VAL A 18 17.92 7.85 -5.98
CA VAL A 18 16.81 6.98 -5.56
C VAL A 18 17.33 5.89 -4.62
N GLU A 19 18.45 5.25 -4.95
CA GLU A 19 19.08 4.26 -4.08
C GLU A 19 19.51 4.87 -2.75
N ALA A 20 20.24 6.00 -2.77
CA ALA A 20 20.68 6.67 -1.54
C ALA A 20 19.50 7.10 -0.66
N LEU A 21 18.42 7.61 -1.28
CA LEU A 21 17.20 7.94 -0.56
C LEU A 21 16.60 6.71 0.13
N VAL A 22 16.43 5.60 -0.59
CA VAL A 22 15.82 4.40 -0.02
C VAL A 22 16.68 3.82 1.10
N ARG A 23 18.00 3.76 0.93
CA ARG A 23 18.93 3.32 1.99
C ARG A 23 18.85 4.22 3.23
N PHE A 24 18.80 5.54 3.03
CA PHE A 24 18.63 6.48 4.13
C PHE A 24 17.31 6.24 4.87
N LEU A 25 16.19 6.17 4.15
CA LEU A 25 14.88 5.94 4.76
C LEU A 25 14.78 4.59 5.47
N HIS A 26 15.45 3.56 4.93
CA HIS A 26 15.56 2.24 5.56
C HIS A 26 16.33 2.30 6.89
N SER A 27 17.40 3.09 6.97
CA SER A 27 18.11 3.32 8.24
C SER A 27 17.20 4.00 9.29
N GLN A 28 16.24 4.80 8.82
CA GLN A 28 15.27 5.52 9.66
C GLN A 28 13.95 4.75 9.86
N ARG A 29 13.85 3.48 9.44
CA ARG A 29 12.57 2.72 9.42
C ARG A 29 11.86 2.61 10.76
N SER A 30 12.58 2.70 11.89
CA SER A 30 12.00 2.74 13.23
C SER A 30 11.15 3.99 13.50
N ARG A 31 11.31 5.05 12.70
CA ARG A 31 10.57 6.32 12.77
C ARG A 31 9.37 6.37 11.83
N VAL A 32 9.03 5.27 11.17
CA VAL A 32 7.85 5.20 10.29
C VAL A 32 6.59 5.34 11.14
N GLY A 33 5.80 6.35 10.85
CA GLY A 33 4.52 6.59 11.52
C GLY A 33 3.41 5.67 11.01
N GLN A 34 2.26 5.79 11.66
CA GLN A 34 1.04 5.08 11.24
C GLN A 34 0.73 5.37 9.76
N GLY A 35 0.42 4.31 9.00
CA GLY A 35 0.16 4.42 7.58
C GLY A 35 1.41 4.47 6.69
N GLY A 36 2.60 4.16 7.21
CA GLY A 36 3.80 3.89 6.41
C GLY A 36 4.52 5.15 5.88
N ASN A 37 4.26 6.32 6.45
CA ASN A 37 4.94 7.57 6.11
C ASN A 37 5.88 8.01 7.22
N PHE A 38 6.92 8.75 6.84
CA PHE A 38 7.77 9.46 7.78
C PHE A 38 7.22 10.86 8.09
N ASP A 39 7.67 11.44 9.20
CA ASP A 39 7.41 12.83 9.55
C ASP A 39 8.23 13.81 8.67
N SER A 40 7.98 15.12 8.82
CA SER A 40 8.71 16.16 8.10
C SER A 40 10.20 16.20 8.45
N THR A 41 10.58 15.86 9.68
CA THR A 41 11.96 15.89 10.16
C THR A 41 12.82 14.89 9.37
N VAL A 42 12.36 13.64 9.20
CA VAL A 42 13.07 12.62 8.42
C VAL A 42 13.23 13.05 6.96
N TYR A 43 12.23 13.68 6.34
CA TYR A 43 12.37 14.15 4.95
C TYR A 43 13.35 15.32 4.82
N ASN A 44 13.45 16.19 5.83
CA ASN A 44 14.47 17.24 5.86
C ASN A 44 15.87 16.66 6.03
N GLU A 45 16.04 15.67 6.91
CA GLU A 45 17.29 14.94 7.06
C GLU A 45 17.68 14.21 5.75
N ALA A 46 16.71 13.59 5.07
CA ALA A 46 16.94 12.94 3.78
C ALA A 46 17.38 13.94 2.70
N ALA A 47 16.80 15.14 2.68
CA ALA A 47 17.21 16.20 1.75
C ALA A 47 18.67 16.60 1.98
N LYS A 48 19.05 16.83 3.25
CA LYS A 48 20.45 17.12 3.63
C LYS A 48 21.39 15.97 3.28
N HIS A 49 20.96 14.72 3.47
CA HIS A 49 21.73 13.54 3.12
C HIS A 49 22.02 13.46 1.62
N LEU A 50 21.04 13.79 0.76
CA LEU A 50 21.23 13.82 -0.68
C LEU A 50 22.09 15.01 -1.13
N GLU A 51 21.93 16.18 -0.50
CA GLU A 51 22.74 17.37 -0.78
C GLU A 51 24.22 17.16 -0.44
N ALA A 52 24.51 16.47 0.67
CA ALA A 52 25.87 16.14 1.09
C ALA A 52 26.61 15.22 0.11
N ARG A 53 25.91 14.56 -0.82
CA ARG A 53 26.51 13.70 -1.86
C ARG A 53 27.00 14.48 -3.08
N GLY A 54 26.78 15.80 -3.11
CA GLY A 54 27.21 16.69 -4.19
C GLY A 54 26.06 17.24 -5.03
N PRO A 55 26.38 18.00 -6.09
CA PRO A 55 25.36 18.61 -6.94
C PRO A 55 24.45 17.55 -7.59
N PRO A 56 23.15 17.85 -7.81
CA PRO A 56 22.24 16.92 -8.46
C PRO A 56 22.80 16.50 -9.82
N SER A 57 22.92 15.20 -10.05
CA SER A 57 23.38 14.68 -11.34
C SER A 57 22.42 15.06 -12.48
N HIS A 58 21.13 15.17 -12.16
CA HIS A 58 20.08 15.60 -13.08
C HIS A 58 18.97 16.40 -12.35
N GLY A 59 18.44 17.41 -13.04
CA GLY A 59 17.33 18.25 -12.56
C GLY A 59 17.73 19.21 -11.44
N VAL A 60 16.73 19.67 -10.69
CA VAL A 60 16.93 20.57 -9.53
C VAL A 60 17.17 19.81 -8.23
N ALA A 61 17.61 20.53 -7.18
CA ALA A 61 17.84 19.99 -5.85
C ALA A 61 16.61 19.26 -5.27
N LYS A 62 16.87 18.13 -4.61
CA LYS A 62 15.84 17.24 -4.05
C LYS A 62 15.43 17.75 -2.67
N THR A 63 14.40 18.59 -2.64
CA THR A 63 13.86 19.15 -1.39
C THR A 63 13.04 18.10 -0.61
N ALA A 64 12.86 18.31 0.70
CA ALA A 64 12.04 17.45 1.56
C ALA A 64 10.61 17.23 1.00
N VAL A 65 10.01 18.26 0.42
CA VAL A 65 8.67 18.18 -0.20
C VAL A 65 8.69 17.24 -1.42
N SER A 66 9.71 17.37 -2.27
CA SER A 66 9.85 16.50 -3.45
C SER A 66 10.13 15.04 -3.07
N ILE A 67 10.95 14.83 -2.03
CA ILE A 67 11.27 13.52 -1.46
C ILE A 67 10.01 12.86 -0.91
N LYS A 68 9.26 13.56 -0.05
CA LYS A 68 7.99 13.06 0.51
C LYS A 68 7.04 12.63 -0.60
N LYS A 69 6.83 13.50 -1.60
CA LYS A 69 5.95 13.20 -2.74
C LYS A 69 6.42 11.95 -3.50
N TYR A 70 7.71 11.86 -3.79
CA TYR A 70 8.27 10.73 -4.53
C TYR A 70 8.17 9.41 -3.73
N TYR A 71 8.52 9.45 -2.45
CA TYR A 71 8.39 8.30 -1.56
C TYR A 71 6.94 7.81 -1.46
N SER A 72 6.00 8.70 -1.10
CA SER A 72 4.61 8.34 -0.87
C SER A 72 3.87 7.94 -2.14
N SER A 73 4.07 8.64 -3.26
CA SER A 73 3.28 8.43 -4.48
C SER A 73 3.93 7.49 -5.49
N THR A 74 5.25 7.29 -5.43
CA THR A 74 5.97 6.46 -6.41
C THR A 74 6.53 5.21 -5.76
N LEU A 75 7.46 5.34 -4.80
CA LEU A 75 8.16 4.18 -4.23
C LEU A 75 7.20 3.26 -3.47
N ARG A 76 6.37 3.84 -2.59
CA ARG A 76 5.36 3.08 -1.84
C ARG A 76 4.31 2.46 -2.74
N LYS A 77 3.80 3.21 -3.72
CA LYS A 77 2.82 2.70 -4.67
C LYS A 77 3.38 1.53 -5.46
N LEU A 78 4.60 1.66 -5.98
CA LEU A 78 5.28 0.59 -6.71
C LEU A 78 5.47 -0.66 -5.84
N ARG A 79 5.86 -0.48 -4.58
CA ARG A 79 5.95 -1.58 -3.61
C ARG A 79 4.59 -2.27 -3.42
N THR A 80 3.51 -1.52 -3.24
CA THR A 80 2.16 -2.08 -3.12
C THR A 80 1.74 -2.83 -4.39
N ASP A 81 2.00 -2.25 -5.56
CA ASP A 81 1.66 -2.84 -6.86
C ASP A 81 2.41 -4.17 -7.09
N ILE A 82 3.72 -4.21 -6.84
CA ILE A 82 4.52 -5.45 -6.93
C ILE A 82 4.06 -6.48 -5.88
N LEU A 83 3.73 -6.06 -4.66
CA LEU A 83 3.20 -6.97 -3.64
C LEU A 83 1.89 -7.62 -4.08
N ALA A 84 0.98 -6.85 -4.68
CA ALA A 84 -0.27 -7.36 -5.21
C ALA A 84 -0.06 -8.32 -6.40
N VAL A 85 0.95 -8.09 -7.23
CA VAL A 85 1.36 -9.04 -8.28
C VAL A 85 1.85 -10.35 -7.67
N LEU A 86 2.74 -10.28 -6.68
CA LEU A 86 3.26 -11.46 -5.97
C LEU A 86 2.14 -12.25 -5.26
N GLN A 87 1.15 -11.55 -4.71
CA GLN A 87 -0.03 -12.12 -4.06
C GLN A 87 -1.12 -12.58 -5.05
N LYS A 88 -0.90 -12.44 -6.36
CA LYS A 88 -1.88 -12.78 -7.41
C LYS A 88 -3.22 -12.02 -7.28
N THR A 89 -3.20 -10.84 -6.66
CA THR A 89 -4.38 -9.98 -6.47
C THR A 89 -4.40 -8.80 -7.44
N TYR A 90 -3.35 -8.59 -8.23
CA TYR A 90 -3.28 -7.51 -9.21
C TYR A 90 -4.04 -7.87 -10.50
N THR A 91 -5.12 -7.15 -10.77
CA THR A 91 -5.93 -7.33 -11.99
C THR A 91 -5.09 -7.11 -13.25
N GLY A 92 -5.18 -8.04 -14.20
CA GLY A 92 -4.51 -7.94 -15.51
C GLY A 92 -3.04 -8.38 -15.54
N ALA A 93 -2.45 -8.73 -14.39
CA ALA A 93 -1.10 -9.32 -14.33
C ALA A 93 -1.10 -10.86 -14.38
N SER A 94 -2.25 -11.49 -14.61
CA SER A 94 -2.38 -12.95 -14.71
C SER A 94 -1.60 -13.48 -15.90
N GLY A 95 -0.62 -14.35 -15.66
CA GLY A 95 0.18 -14.99 -16.72
C GLY A 95 1.68 -14.70 -16.66
N TRP A 96 2.12 -13.85 -15.73
CA TRP A 96 3.54 -13.64 -15.44
C TRP A 96 3.86 -13.97 -13.99
N THR A 97 5.06 -14.47 -13.75
CA THR A 97 5.66 -14.55 -12.43
C THR A 97 6.56 -13.34 -12.23
N TYR A 98 6.55 -12.76 -11.03
CA TYR A 98 7.49 -11.70 -10.67
C TYR A 98 8.58 -12.28 -9.78
N SER A 99 9.84 -11.92 -10.05
CA SER A 99 11.00 -12.22 -9.20
C SER A 99 11.82 -10.96 -8.94
N HIS A 100 12.53 -10.92 -7.80
CA HIS A 100 13.37 -9.77 -7.42
C HIS A 100 14.60 -9.60 -8.32
N GLU A 101 15.03 -10.67 -8.98
CA GLU A 101 16.18 -10.65 -9.90
C GLU A 101 15.74 -10.41 -11.35
N GLY A 102 14.80 -11.21 -11.86
CA GLY A 102 14.40 -11.21 -13.28
C GLY A 102 13.14 -10.39 -13.61
N GLY A 103 12.50 -9.77 -12.61
CA GLY A 103 11.26 -9.03 -12.82
C GLY A 103 10.15 -9.96 -13.28
N PHE A 104 9.35 -9.52 -14.27
CA PHE A 104 8.26 -10.30 -14.86
C PHE A 104 8.72 -11.42 -15.83
N ASN A 105 10.03 -11.51 -16.11
CA ASN A 105 10.64 -12.48 -17.00
C ASN A 105 9.86 -12.69 -18.32
N VAL A 106 9.49 -11.58 -18.98
CA VAL A 106 8.62 -11.62 -20.16
C VAL A 106 9.38 -12.18 -21.36
N VAL A 107 8.98 -13.37 -21.78
CA VAL A 107 9.47 -14.04 -22.99
C VAL A 107 8.74 -13.57 -24.26
N SER A 108 9.24 -13.94 -25.44
CA SER A 108 8.67 -13.53 -26.73
C SER A 108 7.19 -13.88 -26.87
N ALA A 109 6.78 -15.08 -26.43
CA ALA A 109 5.42 -15.58 -26.52
C ALA A 109 4.39 -14.71 -25.76
N THR A 110 4.79 -14.03 -24.68
CA THR A 110 3.90 -13.15 -23.90
C THR A 110 4.17 -11.66 -24.13
N GLY A 111 4.98 -11.34 -25.13
CA GLY A 111 5.41 -9.97 -25.41
C GLY A 111 4.27 -9.03 -25.80
N ASP A 112 3.26 -9.52 -26.51
CA ASP A 112 2.10 -8.74 -26.96
C ASP A 112 1.18 -8.39 -25.79
N ALA A 113 0.86 -9.40 -24.97
CA ALA A 113 0.13 -9.21 -23.72
C ALA A 113 0.85 -8.22 -22.79
N TRP A 114 2.20 -8.29 -22.71
CA TRP A 114 2.98 -7.35 -21.92
C TRP A 114 2.86 -5.93 -22.43
N ARG A 115 2.94 -5.70 -23.76
CA ARG A 115 2.79 -4.36 -24.35
C ARG A 115 1.42 -3.76 -24.01
N ASN A 116 0.36 -4.56 -24.09
CA ASN A 116 -0.98 -4.13 -23.71
C ASN A 116 -1.06 -3.80 -22.22
N PHE A 117 -0.51 -4.66 -21.36
CA PHE A 117 -0.47 -4.44 -19.91
C PHE A 117 0.26 -3.13 -19.55
N VAL A 118 1.48 -2.91 -20.03
CA VAL A 118 2.25 -1.70 -19.67
C VAL A 118 1.76 -0.43 -20.35
N SER A 119 0.88 -0.52 -21.35
CA SER A 119 0.21 0.65 -21.92
C SER A 119 -0.68 1.34 -20.89
N VAL A 120 -1.32 0.53 -20.03
CA VAL A 120 -2.15 0.96 -18.89
C VAL A 120 -1.30 1.09 -17.62
N HIS A 121 -0.46 0.11 -17.34
CA HIS A 121 0.35 0.02 -16.11
C HIS A 121 1.81 0.41 -16.35
N LYS A 122 2.02 1.67 -16.76
CA LYS A 122 3.33 2.20 -17.21
C LYS A 122 4.44 2.07 -16.16
N GLN A 123 4.10 2.02 -14.87
CA GLN A 123 5.05 1.84 -13.78
C GLN A 123 5.79 0.49 -13.82
N PHE A 124 5.19 -0.54 -14.45
CA PHE A 124 5.83 -1.85 -14.56
C PHE A 124 6.78 -1.99 -15.76
N LYS A 125 6.77 -1.03 -16.69
CA LYS A 125 7.59 -1.07 -17.90
C LYS A 125 9.08 -1.38 -17.65
N PRO A 126 9.74 -0.82 -16.62
CA PRO A 126 11.15 -1.14 -16.33
C PRO A 126 11.38 -2.59 -15.91
N PHE A 127 10.35 -3.27 -15.39
CA PHE A 127 10.49 -4.59 -14.77
C PHE A 127 10.22 -5.76 -15.71
N LYS A 128 10.27 -5.53 -17.03
CA LYS A 128 10.01 -6.56 -18.05
C LYS A 128 10.94 -7.78 -17.88
N THR A 129 12.23 -7.54 -17.66
CA THR A 129 13.29 -8.55 -17.58
C THR A 129 14.28 -8.31 -16.44
N SER A 130 13.94 -7.39 -15.53
CA SER A 130 14.78 -7.01 -14.41
C SER A 130 13.88 -6.74 -13.21
N GLY A 131 14.25 -7.24 -12.04
CA GLY A 131 13.48 -6.97 -10.84
C GLY A 131 13.73 -5.56 -10.30
N TRP A 132 13.24 -5.29 -9.10
CA TRP A 132 13.46 -4.03 -8.42
C TRP A 132 14.50 -4.21 -7.31
N PRO A 133 15.75 -3.73 -7.49
CA PRO A 133 16.83 -3.95 -6.52
C PRO A 133 16.54 -3.37 -5.13
N LEU A 134 15.66 -2.38 -5.04
CA LEU A 134 15.28 -1.71 -3.79
C LEU A 134 14.08 -2.38 -3.10
N TRP A 135 13.60 -3.52 -3.62
CA TRP A 135 12.42 -4.20 -3.11
C TRP A 135 12.54 -4.53 -1.62
N GLU A 136 13.60 -5.22 -1.20
CA GLU A 136 13.78 -5.66 0.19
C GLU A 136 13.76 -4.47 1.15
N LEU A 137 14.56 -3.45 0.86
CA LEU A 137 14.61 -2.23 1.67
C LEU A 137 13.24 -1.56 1.77
N MET A 138 12.51 -1.46 0.65
CA MET A 138 11.17 -0.86 0.63
C MET A 138 10.11 -1.72 1.33
N HIS A 139 10.26 -3.05 1.29
CA HIS A 139 9.37 -3.97 1.97
C HIS A 139 9.54 -3.88 3.49
N GLU A 140 10.78 -3.74 3.97
CA GLU A 140 11.09 -3.59 5.39
C GLU A 140 10.70 -2.21 5.96
N ILE A 141 10.74 -1.14 5.16
CA ILE A 141 10.29 0.19 5.61
C ILE A 141 8.79 0.20 5.91
N VAL A 142 7.98 -0.45 5.07
CA VAL A 142 6.52 -0.47 5.22
C VAL A 142 6.08 -1.91 5.43
N PRO A 143 6.20 -2.49 6.63
CA PRO A 143 5.72 -3.84 6.87
C PRO A 143 4.24 -3.94 6.51
N THR A 144 3.87 -5.05 5.88
CA THR A 144 2.47 -5.32 5.50
C THR A 144 1.65 -5.34 6.79
N GLN A 145 0.71 -4.40 6.95
CA GLN A 145 -0.17 -4.44 8.11
C GLN A 145 -0.98 -5.75 8.06
N ALA A 146 -0.81 -6.60 9.06
CA ALA A 146 -1.74 -7.67 9.31
C ALA A 146 -3.10 -7.02 9.57
N ARG A 147 -4.10 -7.32 8.74
CA ARG A 147 -5.49 -6.93 9.04
C ARG A 147 -5.92 -7.80 10.21
N GLY A 148 -5.86 -7.26 11.43
CA GLY A 148 -6.46 -7.92 12.59
C GLY A 148 -7.95 -8.06 12.32
N VAL A 149 -8.43 -9.30 12.19
CA VAL A 149 -9.85 -9.61 11.90
C VAL A 149 -10.75 -9.26 13.10
N HIS A 150 -10.20 -9.05 14.29
CA HIS A 150 -10.95 -8.62 15.46
C HIS A 150 -10.17 -7.61 16.30
N VAL A 151 -10.50 -6.33 16.18
CA VAL A 151 -10.17 -5.32 17.20
C VAL A 151 -11.37 -5.25 18.14
N PHE A 152 -11.29 -5.93 19.28
CA PHE A 152 -12.25 -5.74 20.37
C PHE A 152 -11.95 -4.41 21.05
N ASN A 153 -12.89 -3.47 20.97
CA ASN A 153 -12.81 -2.20 21.70
C ASN A 153 -13.45 -2.40 23.08
N ALA A 154 -12.64 -2.71 24.10
CA ALA A 154 -13.09 -2.92 25.47
C ALA A 154 -13.18 -1.59 26.25
N ALA A 155 -13.96 -0.65 25.74
CA ALA A 155 -14.22 0.62 26.42
C ALA A 155 -15.64 1.10 26.15
N SER A 156 -16.60 0.53 26.89
CA SER A 156 -17.83 1.19 27.39
C SER A 156 -18.64 0.15 28.17
N GLN A 157 -18.21 -0.13 29.40
CA GLN A 157 -19.11 -0.55 30.47
C GLN A 157 -19.01 0.50 31.59
N ASP A 158 -20.10 0.63 32.34
CA ASP A 158 -20.53 1.72 33.22
C ASP A 158 -21.12 2.92 32.46
N THR A 159 -22.42 3.19 32.56
CA THR A 159 -23.17 3.36 33.81
C THR A 159 -24.58 2.77 33.82
N ALA A 160 -24.94 2.13 34.93
CA ALA A 160 -26.31 1.91 35.35
C ALA A 160 -26.87 3.20 36.00
N GLN A 161 -28.10 3.59 35.67
CA GLN A 161 -29.03 4.16 36.65
C GLN A 161 -30.48 4.17 36.15
N GLU A 162 -31.35 3.66 37.01
CA GLU A 162 -32.82 3.60 36.94
C GLU A 162 -33.46 4.99 37.01
N THR A 163 -34.64 5.15 36.42
CA THR A 163 -35.83 5.81 37.02
C THR A 163 -37.01 5.66 36.07
N GLY A 164 -38.15 5.23 36.61
CA GLY A 164 -39.36 4.94 35.85
C GLY A 164 -40.39 6.06 35.79
N ASP A 165 -41.48 5.74 35.09
CA ASP A 165 -42.89 6.05 35.35
C ASP A 165 -43.70 6.63 34.16
N SER A 166 -44.89 6.02 34.00
CA SER A 166 -46.14 6.45 33.35
C SER A 166 -46.39 6.33 31.83
N LEU A 167 -47.12 5.25 31.51
CA LEU A 167 -48.45 5.17 30.85
C LEU A 167 -48.61 5.84 29.46
N SER A 168 -49.01 5.12 28.40
CA SER A 168 -50.35 4.54 28.26
C SER A 168 -50.41 3.52 27.12
N GLU A 169 -51.08 2.40 27.38
CA GLU A 169 -51.52 1.37 26.44
C GLU A 169 -52.75 1.84 25.61
N PRO A 170 -53.06 1.16 24.49
CA PRO A 170 -54.18 0.21 24.60
C PRO A 170 -53.98 -1.14 23.89
N GLU A 171 -54.21 -2.22 24.65
CA GLU A 171 -54.79 -3.55 24.33
C GLU A 171 -55.91 -3.49 23.26
N LEU A 172 -56.13 -4.42 22.32
CA LEU A 172 -56.49 -5.86 22.34
C LEU A 172 -56.37 -6.38 20.87
N ASP A 173 -56.15 -7.66 20.52
CA ASP A 173 -56.78 -8.88 21.02
C ASP A 173 -55.96 -10.15 20.61
N PRO A 174 -55.99 -11.26 21.39
CA PRO A 174 -55.11 -12.42 21.26
C PRO A 174 -55.83 -13.73 20.85
N ARG A 175 -55.24 -14.52 19.94
CA ARG A 175 -55.43 -15.98 19.71
C ARG A 175 -54.58 -16.36 18.48
N SER A 176 -53.66 -17.32 18.48
CA SER A 176 -53.72 -18.67 19.04
C SER A 176 -52.33 -19.19 19.43
N ARG A 177 -52.35 -19.96 20.51
CA ARG A 177 -51.28 -20.80 21.05
C ARG A 177 -51.11 -22.08 20.22
N SER A 178 -49.88 -22.60 20.15
CA SER A 178 -49.47 -24.02 20.36
C SER A 178 -48.13 -24.28 19.64
N ALA A 179 -47.00 -24.41 20.36
CA ALA A 179 -46.48 -25.65 20.96
C ALA A 179 -45.96 -26.68 19.92
N THR A 180 -44.61 -26.74 19.79
CA THR A 180 -43.63 -27.90 19.71
C THR A 180 -44.04 -29.26 19.10
N PRO A 181 -43.12 -30.20 18.73
CA PRO A 181 -41.65 -30.19 18.62
C PRO A 181 -41.06 -30.93 17.38
N LEU A 182 -39.71 -31.02 17.35
CA LEU A 182 -38.81 -31.92 16.60
C LEU A 182 -39.36 -33.25 16.07
N GLN A 183 -38.91 -33.66 14.87
CA GLN A 183 -38.73 -35.08 14.55
C GLN A 183 -37.56 -35.32 13.58
N CYS A 184 -36.51 -35.95 14.11
CA CYS A 184 -35.59 -36.79 13.33
C CYS A 184 -36.35 -38.00 12.79
N HIS A 185 -36.03 -38.49 11.59
CA HIS A 185 -35.76 -39.92 11.32
C HIS A 185 -35.26 -40.14 9.88
N GLU A 186 -34.58 -41.27 9.78
CA GLU A 186 -33.68 -41.84 8.78
C GLU A 186 -34.43 -42.66 7.70
N VAL A 187 -33.66 -43.27 6.78
CA VAL A 187 -33.98 -44.38 5.83
C VAL A 187 -34.83 -43.99 4.61
N SER A 188 -34.45 -44.25 3.35
CA SER A 188 -33.78 -45.43 2.76
C SER A 188 -32.82 -45.08 1.63
#